data_AF-W1Y987-F1
#
_entry.id   AF-W1Y987-F1
#
_cell.length_a   1.000
_cell.length_b   1.000
_cell.length_c   1.000
_cell.angle_alpha   90.00
_cell.angle_beta   90.00
_cell.angle_gamma   90.00
#
_symmetry.space_group_name_H-M   'P 1'
#
loop_
_entity.id
_entity.type
_entity.pdbx_description
1 polymer ?
#
loop_
_entity_poly.entity_id
_entity_poly.type
_entity_poly.pdbx_seq_one_letter_code
_entity_poly.pdbx_strand_id
1 'polypeptide(L)' 'PDRSPVKVDEWLASPASEGWRLLWLTLENGASGVLVPVEGVKNSAALQEISSYYPCGIAWVDRKNTFDELFALYRY' A
#
# COMPACT_ATOMS: atom_id res chain seq x y z
N PRO A 1 9.08 27.99 3.01
CA PRO A 1 9.86 27.02 3.81
C PRO A 1 10.82 26.24 2.89
N ASP A 2 12.09 26.20 3.26
CA ASP A 2 13.13 25.42 2.59
C ASP A 2 12.70 23.94 2.54
N ARG A 3 12.58 23.38 1.32
CA ARG A 3 12.23 21.97 1.10
C ARG A 3 13.51 21.20 0.83
N SER A 4 14.37 21.13 1.84
CA SER A 4 15.53 20.25 1.79
C SER A 4 15.06 18.80 1.97
N PRO A 5 15.51 17.84 1.14
CA PRO A 5 15.22 16.42 1.34
C PRO A 5 15.73 15.98 2.72
N VAL A 6 14.84 15.42 3.55
CA VAL A 6 15.22 14.82 4.83
C VAL A 6 16.09 13.58 4.58
N LYS A 7 17.17 13.43 5.37
CA LYS A 7 18.01 12.23 5.33
C LYS A 7 17.28 11.03 5.93
N VAL A 8 17.55 9.83 5.43
CA VAL A 8 16.88 8.60 5.87
C VAL A 8 17.00 8.38 7.39
N ASP A 9 18.19 8.53 7.96
CA ASP A 9 18.41 8.33 9.40
C ASP A 9 17.64 9.35 10.25
N GLU A 10 17.53 10.59 9.76
CA GLU A 10 16.81 11.67 10.42
C GLU A 10 15.29 11.46 10.36
N TRP A 11 14.79 10.92 9.24
CA TRP A 11 13.40 10.50 9.12
C TRP A 11 13.08 9.34 10.08
N LEU A 12 13.92 8.30 10.13
CA LEU A 12 13.73 7.13 10.99
C LEU A 12 13.77 7.49 12.48
N ALA A 13 14.53 8.51 12.87
CA ALA A 13 14.56 9.04 14.23
C ALA A 13 13.35 9.95 14.56
N SER A 14 12.56 10.35 13.56
CA SER A 14 11.44 11.26 13.76
C SER A 14 10.16 10.54 14.23
N PRO A 15 9.30 11.20 15.03
CA PRO A 15 7.98 10.67 15.40
C PRO A 15 7.09 10.38 14.18
N ALA A 16 7.29 11.12 13.09
CA ALA A 16 6.56 10.91 11.85
C ALA A 16 6.79 9.51 11.24
N SER A 17 7.95 8.88 11.50
CA SER A 17 8.24 7.53 11.02
C SER A 17 7.61 6.42 11.86
N GLU A 18 7.23 6.69 13.12
CA GLU A 18 6.74 5.65 14.04
C GLU A 18 5.48 4.97 13.51
N GLY A 19 4.50 5.76 13.06
CA GLY A 19 3.27 5.23 12.47
C GLY A 19 3.49 4.43 11.19
N TRP A 20 4.53 4.78 10.41
CA TRP A 20 4.85 4.10 9.15
C TRP A 20 5.61 2.79 9.37
N ARG A 21 6.48 2.73 10.38
CA ARG A 21 7.21 1.50 10.73
C ARG A 21 6.28 0.38 11.22
N LEU A 22 5.11 0.72 11.80
CA LEU A 22 4.08 -0.25 12.16
C LEU A 22 3.43 -0.94 10.94
N LEU A 23 3.58 -0.34 9.75
CA LEU A 23 3.06 -0.91 8.50
C LEU A 23 4.10 -1.80 7.80
N TRP A 24 5.31 -1.91 8.36
CA TRP A 24 6.34 -2.82 7.86
C TRP A 24 6.09 -4.24 8.33
N LEU A 25 6.06 -5.15 7.38
CA LEU A 25 5.90 -6.57 7.58
C LEU A 25 7.23 -7.24 7.31
N THR A 26 7.72 -8.05 8.24
CA THR A 26 8.82 -8.97 7.97
C THR A 26 8.23 -10.23 7.34
N LEU A 27 8.64 -10.53 6.11
CA LEU A 27 8.25 -11.74 5.39
C LEU A 27 9.17 -12.91 5.78
N GLU A 28 8.70 -14.14 5.58
CA GLU A 28 9.39 -15.36 6.02
C GLU A 28 10.80 -15.53 5.44
N ASN A 29 11.07 -14.94 4.28
CA ASN A 29 12.37 -14.95 3.61
C ASN A 29 13.31 -13.82 4.07
N GLY A 30 12.94 -13.04 5.10
CA GLY A 30 13.70 -11.88 5.57
C GLY A 30 13.50 -10.60 4.74
N ALA A 31 12.64 -10.62 3.72
CA ALA A 31 12.24 -9.42 3.00
C ALA A 31 11.30 -8.55 3.84
N SER A 32 11.23 -7.26 3.50
CA SER A 32 10.28 -6.32 4.12
C SER A 32 9.16 -5.99 3.14
N GLY A 33 7.92 -6.04 3.61
CA GLY A 33 6.74 -5.50 2.93
C GLY A 33 6.25 -4.25 3.64
N VAL A 34 5.53 -3.38 2.93
CA VAL A 34 4.85 -2.23 3.54
C VAL A 34 3.43 -2.10 3.00
N LEU A 35 2.47 -1.87 3.89
CA LEU A 35 1.12 -1.48 3.49
C LEU A 35 1.05 0.05 3.38
N VAL A 36 0.76 0.56 2.18
CA VAL A 36 0.59 1.99 1.95
C VAL A 36 -0.91 2.28 1.79
N PRO A 37 -1.57 2.88 2.80
CA PRO A 37 -2.93 3.35 2.62
C PRO A 37 -2.94 4.52 1.63
N VAL A 38 -3.82 4.44 0.64
CA VAL A 38 -4.02 5.50 -0.35
C VAL A 38 -5.45 5.99 -0.30
N GLU A 39 -5.63 7.31 -0.41
CA GLU A 39 -6.95 7.97 -0.42
C GLU A 39 -7.25 8.52 -1.82
N GLY A 40 -8.54 8.68 -2.14
CA GLY A 40 -8.97 9.36 -3.38
C GLY A 40 -8.90 8.48 -4.62
N VAL A 41 -8.69 7.17 -4.47
CA VAL A 41 -8.75 6.21 -5.57
C VAL A 41 -10.16 6.15 -6.13
N LYS A 42 -10.33 6.60 -7.39
CA LYS A 42 -11.61 6.57 -8.11
C LYS A 42 -11.71 5.42 -9.12
N ASN A 43 -10.57 4.86 -9.52
CA ASN A 43 -10.51 3.76 -10.49
C ASN A 43 -9.57 2.67 -9.95
N SER A 44 -10.15 1.72 -9.20
CA SER A 44 -9.42 0.62 -8.59
C SER A 44 -8.86 -0.35 -9.63
N ALA A 45 -9.61 -0.61 -10.72
CA ALA A 45 -9.19 -1.49 -11.80
C ALA A 45 -7.90 -0.99 -12.48
N ALA A 46 -7.76 0.33 -12.68
CA ALA A 46 -6.54 0.90 -13.22
C ALA A 46 -5.33 0.70 -12.29
N LEU A 47 -5.51 0.77 -10.97
CA LEU A 47 -4.43 0.48 -10.02
C LEU A 47 -4.06 -1.01 -10.00
N GLN A 48 -5.06 -1.89 -10.11
CA GLN A 48 -4.83 -3.31 -10.29
C GLN A 48 -4.01 -3.59 -11.57
N GLU A 49 -4.36 -2.96 -12.68
CA GLU A 49 -3.61 -3.08 -13.94
C GLU A 49 -2.17 -2.58 -13.78
N ILE A 50 -1.97 -1.39 -13.20
CA ILE A 50 -0.62 -0.84 -12.96
C ILE A 50 0.20 -1.77 -12.08
N SER A 51 -0.40 -2.38 -11.04
CA SER A 51 0.33 -3.33 -10.19
C SER A 51 0.85 -4.54 -10.97
N SER A 52 0.16 -4.97 -12.04
CA SER A 52 0.59 -6.08 -12.90
C SER A 52 1.84 -5.76 -13.73
N TYR A 53 2.11 -4.47 -13.99
CA TYR A 53 3.34 -4.04 -14.66
C TYR A 53 4.57 -4.22 -13.77
N TYR A 54 4.38 -4.43 -12.46
CA TYR A 54 5.42 -4.67 -11.47
C TYR A 54 5.27 -6.08 -10.88
N PRO A 55 5.64 -7.12 -11.64
CA PRO A 55 5.36 -8.52 -11.29
C PRO A 55 6.07 -9.01 -10.02
N CYS A 56 6.98 -8.21 -9.45
CA CYS A 56 7.68 -8.53 -8.20
C CYS A 56 7.51 -7.38 -7.21
N GLY A 57 6.82 -7.66 -6.10
CA GLY A 57 6.85 -6.81 -4.90
C GLY A 57 5.76 -5.74 -4.80
N ILE A 58 4.90 -5.56 -5.80
CA ILE A 58 3.76 -4.65 -5.73
C ILE A 58 2.46 -5.44 -5.92
N ALA A 59 1.55 -5.31 -4.96
CA ALA A 59 0.21 -5.86 -5.04
C ALA A 59 -0.80 -4.77 -4.67
N TRP A 60 -1.85 -4.65 -5.47
CA TRP A 60 -3.00 -3.82 -5.12
C TRP A 60 -4.01 -4.64 -4.33
N VAL A 61 -4.55 -4.07 -3.24
CA VAL A 61 -5.52 -4.73 -2.37
C VAL A 61 -6.76 -3.86 -2.28
N ASP A 62 -7.82 -4.24 -2.99
CA ASP A 62 -9.14 -3.61 -2.90
C ASP A 62 -10.17 -4.55 -2.28
N ARG A 63 -10.24 -4.53 -0.94
CA ARG A 63 -11.22 -5.35 -0.20
C ARG A 63 -12.66 -4.96 -0.51
N LYS A 64 -12.94 -3.69 -0.82
CA LYS A 64 -14.31 -3.22 -1.06
C LYS A 64 -14.86 -3.86 -2.33
N ASN A 65 -14.11 -3.77 -3.42
CA ASN A 65 -14.53 -4.34 -4.70
C ASN A 65 -14.65 -5.86 -4.64
N THR A 66 -13.74 -6.55 -3.92
CA THR A 66 -13.84 -8.00 -3.71
C THR A 66 -15.14 -8.42 -3.01
N PHE A 67 -15.58 -7.67 -2.00
CA PHE A 67 -16.87 -7.96 -1.35
C PHE A 67 -18.05 -7.59 -2.24
N ASP A 68 -17.99 -6.47 -2.98
CA ASP A 68 -19.05 -6.06 -3.90
C ASP A 68 -19.28 -7.11 -5.01
N GLU A 69 -18.22 -7.72 -5.55
CA GLU A 69 -18.28 -8.85 -6.49
C GLU A 69 -18.90 -10.11 -5.85
N LEU A 70 -18.45 -10.47 -4.64
CA LEU A 70 -19.01 -11.60 -3.90
C LEU A 70 -20.53 -11.42 -3.67
N PHE A 71 -20.96 -10.22 -3.30
CA PHE A 71 -22.38 -9.94 -3.07
C PHE A 71 -23.19 -9.84 -4.37
N ALA A 72 -22.57 -9.46 -5.50
CA ALA A 72 -23.25 -9.48 -6.79
C ALA A 72 -23.71 -10.89 -7.19
N LEU A 73 -22.97 -11.94 -6.80
CA LEU A 73 -23.37 -13.34 -7.02
C LEU A 73 -24.68 -13.72 -6.30
N TYR A 74 -25.05 -13.02 -5.22
CA TYR A 74 -26.27 -13.27 -4.44
C TYR A 74 -27.45 -12.37 -4.84
N ARG A 75 -27.29 -11.48 -5.82
CA ARG A 75 -28.36 -10.57 -6.30
C ARG A 75 -29.24 -11.18 -7.40
N TYR A 76 -28.96 -12.42 -7.81
CA TYR A 76 -29.75 -13.23 -8.75
C TYR A 76 -30.28 -14.47 -8.04
#